data_AF-A0A511HI03-F1
#
_entry.id   AF-A0A511HI03-F1
#
_cell.length_a   1.000
_cell.length_b   1.000
_cell.length_c   1.000
_cell.angle_alpha   90.00
_cell.angle_beta   90.00
_cell.angle_gamma   90.00
#
_symmetry.space_group_name_H-M   'P 1'
#
loop_
_entity.id
_entity.type
_entity.pdbx_description
1 polymer ?
#
loop_
_entity_poly.entity_id
_entity_poly.type
_entity_poly.pdbx_seq_one_letter_code
_entity_poly.pdbx_strand_id
1 'polypeptide(L)'
;MADPTVYQYRLRTPKGRWLADVVMRSDGYFSAVSNCGGYAFRWGSPGMEFRAFVVGLENDADYLCSKLGRATWWDGATTLKGIREYILESRRESGWTKEQAAQEWQTLADALSPYSDSSPSEHDEMDVDQFHDWYGETKIDDAHEFATHDYEPQLRAFCREVMPVLATAIREQLKAEAAATPAAGSEAAHGCPPRYCIDSEGLQALRAAVRAQHPRDGVQTARPCACGTEAGGPAWTPACRALLDLLELSERLKRAEGGER
;
A
#
# COMPACT_ATOMS: atom_id res chain seq x y z
N MET A 1 33.01 1.85 2.75
CA MET A 1 31.63 1.31 2.77
C MET A 1 31.72 -0.10 2.22
N ALA A 2 31.03 -1.07 2.83
CA ALA A 2 30.99 -2.42 2.29
C ALA A 2 30.29 -2.42 0.93
N ASP A 3 30.73 -3.27 0.01
CA ASP A 3 30.06 -3.42 -1.28
C ASP A 3 28.64 -3.98 -1.07
N PRO A 4 27.63 -3.43 -1.77
CA PRO A 4 26.26 -3.87 -1.58
C PRO A 4 26.07 -5.28 -2.12
N THR A 5 25.39 -6.11 -1.33
CA THR A 5 25.02 -7.46 -1.73
C THR A 5 23.97 -7.40 -2.84
N VAL A 6 24.14 -8.22 -3.87
CA VAL A 6 23.20 -8.36 -4.99
C VAL A 6 22.34 -9.59 -4.76
N TYR A 7 21.03 -9.45 -4.95
CA TYR A 7 20.06 -10.52 -4.92
C TYR A 7 19.39 -10.63 -6.29
N GLN A 8 19.17 -11.85 -6.76
CA GLN A 8 18.52 -12.11 -8.04
C GLN A 8 17.41 -13.14 -7.87
N TYR A 9 16.24 -12.83 -8.42
CA TYR A 9 15.06 -13.70 -8.40
C TYR A 9 14.59 -13.95 -9.83
N ARG A 10 14.37 -15.23 -10.15
CA ARG A 10 13.76 -15.65 -11.41
C ARG A 10 12.38 -16.20 -11.11
N LEU A 11 11.36 -15.38 -11.35
CA LEU A 11 9.98 -15.67 -10.95
C LEU A 11 9.25 -16.41 -12.06
N ARG A 12 8.46 -17.40 -11.65
CA ARG A 12 7.64 -18.22 -12.52
C ARG A 12 6.21 -18.30 -11.99
N THR A 13 5.25 -18.48 -12.87
CA THR A 13 3.87 -18.82 -12.46
C THR A 13 3.82 -20.23 -11.88
N PRO A 14 2.74 -20.61 -11.16
CA PRO A 14 2.57 -21.98 -10.68
C PRO A 14 2.62 -23.05 -11.78
N LYS A 15 2.31 -22.67 -13.03
CA LYS A 15 2.39 -23.52 -14.23
C LYS A 15 3.78 -23.51 -14.88
N GLY A 16 4.79 -22.89 -14.27
CA GLY A 16 6.17 -22.84 -14.75
C GLY A 16 6.47 -21.79 -15.83
N ARG A 17 5.49 -20.94 -16.21
CA ARG A 17 5.73 -19.89 -17.22
C ARG A 17 6.60 -18.77 -16.64
N TRP A 18 7.43 -18.14 -17.48
CA TRP A 18 8.21 -16.96 -17.08
C TRP A 18 7.28 -15.83 -16.65
N LEU A 19 7.64 -15.17 -15.54
CA LEU A 19 6.88 -14.04 -14.99
C LEU A 19 7.74 -12.78 -14.93
N ALA A 20 8.90 -12.86 -14.23
CA ALA A 20 9.84 -11.76 -14.17
C ALA A 20 11.24 -12.21 -13.76
N ASP A 21 12.25 -11.44 -14.15
CA ASP A 21 13.59 -11.47 -13.57
C ASP A 21 13.81 -10.18 -12.77
N VAL A 22 14.13 -10.32 -11.48
CA VAL A 22 14.27 -9.21 -10.54
C VAL A 22 15.69 -9.18 -9.98
N VAL A 23 16.30 -8.00 -9.97
CA VAL A 23 17.60 -7.72 -9.37
C VAL A 23 17.41 -6.68 -8.29
N MET A 24 17.88 -6.99 -7.08
CA MET A 24 17.89 -6.08 -5.95
C MET A 24 19.30 -5.94 -5.38
N ARG A 25 19.58 -4.80 -4.77
CA ARG A 25 20.83 -4.59 -4.02
C ARG A 25 20.52 -4.10 -2.62
N SER A 26 21.36 -4.48 -1.66
CA SER A 26 21.19 -4.10 -0.25
C SER A 26 21.22 -2.58 0.00
N ASP A 27 21.68 -1.78 -0.96
CA ASP A 27 21.68 -0.29 -0.92
C ASP A 27 20.40 0.34 -1.49
N GLY A 28 19.34 -0.45 -1.66
CA GLY A 28 18.01 0.04 -2.02
C GLY A 28 17.72 0.12 -3.51
N TYR A 29 18.60 -0.41 -4.36
CA TYR A 29 18.34 -0.51 -5.80
C TYR A 29 17.46 -1.71 -6.13
N PHE A 30 16.47 -1.48 -6.99
CA PHE A 30 15.55 -2.47 -7.51
C PHE A 30 15.41 -2.31 -9.03
N SER A 31 15.39 -3.44 -9.73
CA SER A 31 15.12 -3.50 -11.16
C SER A 31 14.43 -4.81 -11.47
N ALA A 32 13.39 -4.76 -12.30
CA ALA A 32 12.62 -5.91 -12.73
C ALA A 32 12.36 -5.83 -14.24
N VAL A 33 12.50 -6.97 -14.92
CA VAL A 33 12.02 -7.17 -16.28
C VAL A 33 10.96 -8.25 -16.21
N SER A 34 9.74 -7.94 -16.63
CA SER A 34 8.58 -8.82 -16.48
C SER A 34 7.75 -8.90 -17.77
N ASN A 35 6.78 -9.81 -17.79
CA ASN A 35 5.74 -9.85 -18.83
C ASN A 35 4.81 -8.63 -18.80
N CYS A 36 4.88 -7.84 -17.73
CA CYS A 36 4.14 -6.61 -17.52
C CYS A 36 5.04 -5.37 -17.70
N GLY A 37 6.19 -5.49 -18.37
CA GLY A 37 7.10 -4.36 -18.60
C GLY A 37 8.35 -4.36 -17.71
N GLY A 38 9.14 -3.29 -17.85
CA GLY A 38 10.42 -3.11 -17.16
C GLY A 38 10.38 -1.94 -16.18
N TYR A 39 10.75 -2.18 -14.93
CA TYR A 39 10.65 -1.20 -13.86
C TYR A 39 11.95 -1.13 -13.07
N ALA A 40 12.37 0.08 -12.67
CA ALA A 40 13.52 0.27 -11.82
C ALA A 40 13.34 1.47 -10.91
N PHE A 41 13.78 1.35 -9.67
CA PHE A 41 13.75 2.44 -8.70
C PHE A 41 14.82 2.26 -7.64
N ARG A 42 15.23 3.36 -7.01
CA ARG A 42 16.19 3.35 -5.91
C ARG A 42 15.60 4.02 -4.67
N TRP A 43 15.41 3.24 -3.61
CA TRP A 43 15.07 3.77 -2.29
C TRP A 43 16.33 4.18 -1.54
N GLY A 44 16.39 5.44 -1.10
CA GLY A 44 17.57 5.96 -0.40
C GLY A 44 17.69 5.52 1.07
N SER A 45 16.57 5.23 1.73
CA SER A 45 16.55 4.89 3.16
C SER A 45 15.30 4.06 3.50
N PRO A 46 15.30 2.74 3.27
CA PRO A 46 14.14 1.88 3.54
C PRO A 46 13.86 1.67 5.04
N GLY A 47 14.78 2.09 5.93
CA GLY A 47 14.60 1.97 7.39
C GLY A 47 14.73 0.55 7.95
N MET A 48 14.95 -0.45 7.08
CA MET A 48 15.12 -1.85 7.42
C MET A 48 15.93 -2.57 6.32
N GLU A 49 16.15 -3.88 6.48
CA GLU A 49 16.73 -4.71 5.43
C GLU A 49 15.89 -4.62 4.15
N PHE A 50 16.55 -4.39 3.01
CA PHE A 50 15.86 -3.95 1.81
C PHE A 50 14.89 -4.99 1.25
N ARG A 51 15.19 -6.28 1.35
CA ARG A 51 14.29 -7.33 0.88
C ARG A 51 13.03 -7.41 1.76
N ALA A 52 13.18 -7.25 3.07
CA ALA A 52 12.04 -7.14 3.99
C ALA A 52 11.15 -5.92 3.69
N PHE A 53 11.77 -4.78 3.35
CA PHE A 53 11.04 -3.61 2.86
C PHE A 53 10.24 -3.92 1.59
N VAL A 54 10.86 -4.57 0.59
CA VAL A 54 10.20 -4.96 -0.67
C VAL A 54 9.03 -5.93 -0.45
N VAL A 55 9.15 -6.87 0.51
CA VAL A 55 8.03 -7.75 0.91
C VAL A 55 6.84 -6.93 1.41
N GLY A 56 7.07 -5.85 2.16
CA GLY A 56 6.01 -4.97 2.64
C GLY A 56 5.22 -4.29 1.53
N LEU A 57 5.85 -4.05 0.37
CA LEU A 57 5.22 -3.38 -0.78
C LEU A 57 4.14 -4.22 -1.47
N GLU A 58 4.09 -5.53 -1.22
CA GLU A 58 3.03 -6.42 -1.75
C GLU A 58 1.63 -5.91 -1.40
N ASN A 59 1.47 -5.27 -0.24
CA ASN A 59 0.18 -4.78 0.25
C ASN A 59 -0.05 -3.29 -0.02
N ASP A 60 0.87 -2.61 -0.71
CA ASP A 60 0.79 -1.17 -0.98
C ASP A 60 1.09 -0.89 -2.46
N ALA A 61 0.17 -1.34 -3.31
CA ALA A 61 0.28 -1.22 -4.75
C ALA A 61 0.31 0.24 -5.21
N ASP A 62 -0.46 1.13 -4.57
CA ASP A 62 -0.50 2.55 -4.94
C ASP A 62 0.84 3.25 -4.65
N TYR A 63 1.43 2.99 -3.48
CA TYR A 63 2.77 3.51 -3.19
C TYR A 63 3.79 2.95 -4.19
N LEU A 64 3.77 1.65 -4.47
CA LEU A 64 4.72 1.05 -5.41
C LEU A 64 4.56 1.65 -6.82
N CYS A 65 3.33 1.74 -7.32
CA CYS A 65 3.01 2.39 -8.59
C CYS A 65 3.57 3.83 -8.65
N SER A 66 3.41 4.61 -7.57
CA SER A 66 3.94 5.98 -7.48
C SER A 66 5.46 6.08 -7.59
N LYS A 67 6.19 4.99 -7.28
CA LYS A 67 7.65 4.92 -7.41
C LYS A 67 8.10 4.40 -8.77
N LEU A 68 7.35 3.49 -9.36
CA LEU A 68 7.71 2.82 -10.60
C LEU A 68 7.18 3.53 -11.86
N GLY A 69 6.17 4.40 -11.72
CA GLY A 69 5.56 5.09 -12.85
C GLY A 69 4.85 6.38 -12.45
N ARG A 70 4.06 6.91 -13.39
CA ARG A 70 3.24 8.12 -13.21
C ARG A 70 1.77 7.78 -13.44
N ALA A 71 0.88 8.41 -12.68
CA ALA A 71 -0.55 8.30 -12.85
C ALA A 71 -1.03 9.26 -13.96
N THR A 72 -0.56 9.02 -15.18
CA THR A 72 -0.88 9.84 -16.37
C THR A 72 -1.58 9.04 -17.47
N TRP A 73 -1.93 7.79 -17.19
CA TRP A 73 -2.68 6.95 -18.12
C TRP A 73 -4.15 7.33 -18.05
N TRP A 74 -4.76 7.62 -19.20
CA TRP A 74 -6.18 7.95 -19.27
C TRP A 74 -7.04 6.77 -18.82
N ASP A 75 -7.91 6.99 -17.83
CA ASP A 75 -8.88 6.00 -17.37
C ASP A 75 -10.27 6.37 -17.91
N GLY A 76 -10.50 5.96 -19.16
CA GLY A 76 -11.76 6.19 -19.87
C GLY A 76 -12.97 5.52 -19.23
N ALA A 77 -12.76 4.36 -18.60
CA ALA A 77 -13.82 3.61 -17.94
C ALA A 77 -14.31 4.35 -16.69
N THR A 78 -13.39 4.74 -15.81
CA THR A 78 -13.73 5.48 -14.59
C THR A 78 -14.30 6.87 -14.92
N THR A 79 -13.72 7.55 -15.91
CA THR A 79 -14.23 8.85 -16.39
C THR A 79 -15.68 8.73 -16.87
N LEU A 80 -15.96 7.81 -17.80
CA LEU A 80 -17.30 7.62 -18.36
C LEU A 80 -18.31 7.24 -17.27
N LYS A 81 -17.91 6.36 -16.37
CA LYS A 81 -18.73 5.97 -15.21
C LYS A 81 -19.05 7.18 -14.33
N GLY A 82 -18.06 8.00 -13.98
CA GLY A 82 -18.24 9.17 -13.14
C GLY A 82 -19.23 10.19 -13.74
N ILE A 83 -19.14 10.44 -15.04
CA ILE A 83 -20.09 11.33 -15.74
C ILE A 83 -21.52 10.75 -15.69
N ARG A 84 -21.68 9.45 -16.01
CA ARG A 84 -22.99 8.78 -15.97
C ARG A 84 -23.61 8.82 -14.58
N GLU A 85 -22.81 8.53 -13.54
CA GLU A 85 -23.26 8.58 -12.15
C GLU A 85 -23.67 10.00 -11.76
N TYR A 86 -22.89 11.01 -12.12
CA TYR A 86 -23.21 12.40 -11.83
C TYR A 86 -24.52 12.87 -12.44
N ILE A 87 -24.80 12.54 -13.71
CA ILE A 87 -26.08 12.90 -14.36
C ILE A 87 -27.26 12.26 -13.63
N LEU A 88 -27.12 10.99 -13.23
CA LEU A 88 -28.17 10.25 -12.53
C LEU A 88 -28.40 10.78 -11.12
N GLU A 89 -27.32 11.06 -10.37
CA GLU A 89 -27.37 11.61 -9.02
C GLU A 89 -27.92 13.04 -9.01
N SER A 90 -27.48 13.88 -9.94
CA SER A 90 -27.98 15.25 -10.06
C SER A 90 -29.49 15.31 -10.32
N ARG A 91 -30.03 14.33 -11.07
CA ARG A 91 -31.47 14.17 -11.26
C ARG A 91 -32.20 13.74 -10.00
N ARG A 92 -31.58 12.91 -9.16
CA ARG A 92 -32.17 12.39 -7.92
C ARG A 92 -32.11 13.38 -6.76
N GLU A 93 -31.00 14.09 -6.63
CA GLU A 93 -30.63 14.78 -5.38
C GLU A 93 -30.40 16.29 -5.56
N SER A 94 -29.95 16.73 -6.75
CA SER A 94 -29.54 18.12 -6.99
C SER A 94 -30.62 18.99 -7.65
N GLY A 95 -31.86 18.50 -7.72
CA GLY A 95 -33.00 19.27 -8.23
C GLY A 95 -33.01 19.49 -9.74
N TRP A 96 -32.17 18.78 -10.51
CA TRP A 96 -32.22 18.85 -11.97
C TRP A 96 -33.58 18.39 -12.50
N THR A 97 -34.08 19.09 -13.51
CA THR A 97 -35.28 18.67 -14.23
C THR A 97 -35.00 17.44 -15.08
N LYS A 98 -36.07 16.78 -15.54
CA LYS A 98 -35.94 15.64 -16.44
C LYS A 98 -35.29 16.06 -17.76
N GLU A 99 -35.63 17.25 -18.24
CA GLU A 99 -35.16 17.83 -19.49
C GLU A 99 -33.66 18.13 -19.41
N GLN A 100 -33.17 18.67 -18.29
CA GLN A 100 -31.74 18.91 -18.06
C GLN A 100 -30.94 17.59 -18.09
N ALA A 101 -31.37 16.60 -17.31
CA ALA A 101 -30.69 15.31 -17.29
C ALA A 101 -30.73 14.60 -18.65
N ALA A 102 -31.84 14.68 -19.38
CA ALA A 102 -31.95 14.12 -20.73
C ALA A 102 -31.03 14.84 -21.73
N GLN A 103 -30.89 16.17 -21.61
CA GLN A 103 -29.99 16.95 -22.44
C GLN A 103 -28.53 16.55 -22.22
N GLU A 104 -28.07 16.46 -20.97
CA GLU A 104 -26.68 16.05 -20.67
C GLU A 104 -26.41 14.60 -21.08
N TRP A 105 -27.41 13.72 -20.93
CA TRP A 105 -27.30 12.34 -21.41
C TRP A 105 -27.18 12.29 -22.94
N GLN A 106 -27.91 13.15 -23.65
CA GLN A 106 -27.81 13.25 -25.10
C GLN A 106 -26.46 13.83 -25.53
N THR A 107 -25.96 14.87 -24.86
CA THR A 107 -24.62 15.43 -25.11
C THR A 107 -23.53 14.37 -24.94
N LEU A 108 -23.60 13.54 -23.90
CA LEU A 108 -22.70 12.41 -23.72
C LEU A 108 -22.85 11.37 -24.85
N ALA A 109 -24.08 11.06 -25.25
CA ALA A 109 -24.34 10.12 -26.34
C ALA A 109 -23.78 10.60 -27.69
N ASP A 110 -23.92 11.90 -27.98
CA ASP A 110 -23.44 12.54 -29.19
C ASP A 110 -21.90 12.57 -29.26
N ALA A 111 -21.21 12.64 -28.11
CA ALA A 111 -19.75 12.56 -28.04
C ALA A 111 -19.21 11.13 -28.25
N LEU A 112 -19.95 10.10 -27.82
CA LEU A 112 -19.54 8.70 -27.97
C LEU A 112 -19.78 8.16 -29.39
N SER A 113 -20.83 8.66 -30.07
CA SER A 113 -21.29 8.14 -31.37
C SER A 113 -20.35 8.28 -32.58
N PRO A 114 -19.55 9.35 -32.76
CA PRO A 114 -18.80 9.56 -34.01
C PRO A 114 -17.71 8.51 -34.26
N TYR A 115 -17.32 7.77 -33.23
CA TYR A 115 -16.17 6.88 -33.23
C TYR A 115 -16.56 5.39 -33.13
N SER A 116 -17.85 5.07 -33.17
CA SER A 116 -18.36 3.72 -32.89
C SER A 116 -19.70 3.45 -33.56
N ASP A 117 -19.85 2.26 -34.14
CA ASP A 117 -21.16 1.75 -34.61
C ASP A 117 -22.03 1.23 -33.44
N SER A 118 -21.48 1.15 -32.22
CA SER A 118 -22.20 0.71 -31.03
C SER A 118 -23.12 1.79 -30.49
N SER A 119 -24.18 1.35 -29.81
CA SER A 119 -25.04 2.28 -29.08
C SER A 119 -24.24 3.00 -27.99
N PRO A 120 -24.46 4.30 -27.71
CA PRO A 120 -23.81 5.01 -26.61
C PRO A 120 -23.98 4.36 -25.23
N SER A 121 -25.01 3.54 -25.07
CA SER A 121 -25.25 2.74 -23.86
C SER A 121 -24.36 1.50 -23.73
N GLU A 122 -23.76 1.04 -24.83
CA GLU A 122 -22.88 -0.12 -24.93
C GLU A 122 -21.40 0.24 -24.78
N HIS A 123 -21.08 1.54 -24.69
CA HIS A 123 -19.72 1.98 -24.37
C HIS A 123 -19.39 1.71 -22.90
N ASP A 124 -18.36 0.89 -22.68
CA ASP A 124 -17.78 0.62 -21.37
C ASP A 124 -16.67 1.63 -21.01
N GLU A 125 -16.10 2.28 -22.02
CA GLU A 125 -14.99 3.22 -21.89
C GLU A 125 -15.20 4.42 -22.84
N MET A 126 -14.63 5.56 -22.47
CA MET A 126 -14.58 6.76 -23.30
C MET A 126 -13.12 7.15 -23.55
N ASP A 127 -12.73 7.45 -24.78
CA ASP A 127 -11.38 7.92 -25.08
C ASP A 127 -11.20 9.43 -24.76
N VAL A 128 -9.97 9.92 -24.89
CA VAL A 128 -9.62 11.33 -24.57
C VAL A 128 -10.28 12.32 -25.53
N ASP A 129 -10.44 11.95 -26.81
CA ASP A 129 -11.02 12.83 -27.82
C ASP A 129 -12.54 12.95 -27.60
N GLN A 130 -13.21 11.82 -27.32
CA GLN A 130 -14.62 11.78 -26.91
C GLN A 130 -14.87 12.60 -25.64
N PHE A 131 -13.96 12.55 -24.66
CA PHE A 131 -14.05 13.40 -23.47
C PHE A 131 -13.95 14.88 -23.84
N HIS A 132 -13.02 15.27 -24.73
CA HIS A 132 -12.89 16.65 -25.17
C HIS A 132 -14.13 17.15 -25.92
N ASP A 133 -14.73 16.32 -26.76
CA ASP A 133 -15.96 16.63 -27.47
C ASP A 133 -17.13 16.83 -26.50
N TRP A 134 -17.30 15.91 -25.53
CA TRP A 134 -18.30 16.05 -24.47
C TRP A 134 -18.08 17.32 -23.63
N TYR A 135 -16.84 17.56 -23.21
CA TYR A 135 -16.45 18.70 -22.38
C TYR A 135 -16.72 20.04 -23.08
N GLY A 136 -16.56 20.11 -24.41
CA GLY A 136 -16.86 21.31 -25.19
C GLY A 136 -18.34 21.71 -25.18
N GLU A 137 -19.25 20.73 -25.01
CA GLU A 137 -20.68 20.92 -25.20
C GLU A 137 -21.50 20.87 -23.89
N THR A 138 -21.02 20.14 -22.88
CA THR A 138 -21.74 19.94 -21.60
C THR A 138 -22.04 21.27 -20.89
N LYS A 139 -23.14 21.31 -20.12
CA LYS A 139 -23.48 22.41 -19.21
C LYS A 139 -23.22 22.05 -17.75
N ILE A 140 -22.49 20.96 -17.50
CA ILE A 140 -22.03 20.58 -16.18
C ILE A 140 -20.90 21.52 -15.75
N ASP A 141 -21.10 22.19 -14.61
CA ASP A 141 -20.06 22.98 -13.97
C ASP A 141 -18.91 22.06 -13.53
N ASP A 142 -17.67 22.58 -13.61
CA ASP A 142 -16.45 21.86 -13.24
C ASP A 142 -16.29 20.49 -13.95
N ALA A 143 -16.83 20.35 -15.17
CA ALA A 143 -16.78 19.11 -15.96
C ALA A 143 -15.36 18.54 -16.22
N HIS A 144 -14.32 19.37 -16.08
CA HIS A 144 -12.93 18.93 -16.18
C HIS A 144 -12.52 18.00 -15.02
N GLU A 145 -13.20 18.05 -13.88
CA GLU A 145 -12.91 17.20 -12.71
C GLU A 145 -13.23 15.72 -12.95
N PHE A 146 -14.05 15.39 -13.95
CA PHE A 146 -14.34 13.99 -14.30
C PHE A 146 -13.17 13.28 -14.97
N ALA A 147 -12.21 14.03 -15.54
CA ALA A 147 -11.04 13.49 -16.21
C ALA A 147 -10.17 12.66 -15.26
N THR A 148 -10.33 11.34 -15.30
CA THR A 148 -9.63 10.43 -14.40
C THR A 148 -8.39 9.86 -15.06
N HIS A 149 -7.29 9.86 -14.31
CA HIS A 149 -6.04 9.26 -14.74
C HIS A 149 -5.57 8.25 -13.70
N ASP A 150 -5.02 7.14 -14.18
CA ASP A 150 -4.41 6.10 -13.36
C ASP A 150 -2.97 5.82 -13.82
N TYR A 151 -2.33 4.86 -13.18
CA TYR A 151 -1.09 4.25 -13.65
C TYR A 151 -1.35 3.36 -14.87
N GLU A 152 -0.31 3.15 -15.67
CA GLU A 152 -0.37 2.25 -16.81
C GLU A 152 -0.90 0.86 -16.41
N PRO A 153 -1.82 0.26 -17.19
CA PRO A 153 -2.41 -1.05 -16.86
C PRO A 153 -1.37 -2.15 -16.63
N GLN A 154 -0.24 -2.09 -17.35
CA GLN A 154 0.87 -3.02 -17.17
C GLN A 154 1.54 -2.86 -15.80
N LEU A 155 1.67 -1.63 -15.28
CA LEU A 155 2.24 -1.39 -13.95
C LEU A 155 1.28 -1.86 -12.85
N ARG A 156 -0.02 -1.64 -13.01
CA ARG A 156 -1.05 -2.23 -12.13
C ARG A 156 -0.98 -3.76 -12.15
N ALA A 157 -0.83 -4.37 -13.33
CA ALA A 157 -0.66 -5.82 -13.47
C ALA A 157 0.63 -6.32 -12.81
N PHE A 158 1.74 -5.60 -12.94
CA PHE A 158 3.00 -5.93 -12.27
C PHE A 158 2.82 -6.01 -10.74
N CYS A 159 2.16 -5.01 -10.15
CA CYS A 159 1.90 -4.98 -8.71
C CYS A 159 0.99 -6.13 -8.27
N ARG A 160 -0.02 -6.49 -9.08
CA ARG A 160 -0.98 -7.54 -8.78
C ARG A 160 -0.43 -8.96 -8.98
N GLU A 161 0.43 -9.16 -9.98
CA GLU A 161 0.81 -10.49 -10.45
C GLU A 161 2.25 -10.86 -10.10
N VAL A 162 3.19 -9.90 -10.18
CA VAL A 162 4.62 -10.15 -9.96
C VAL A 162 5.00 -10.00 -8.49
N MET A 163 4.56 -8.92 -7.85
CA MET A 163 4.96 -8.60 -6.48
C MET A 163 4.59 -9.67 -5.44
N PRO A 164 3.41 -10.33 -5.50
CA PRO A 164 3.10 -11.39 -4.54
C PRO A 164 4.01 -12.61 -4.65
N VAL A 165 4.38 -12.96 -5.88
CA VAL A 165 5.31 -14.07 -6.15
C VAL A 165 6.71 -13.71 -5.68
N LEU A 166 7.16 -12.48 -5.93
CA LEU A 166 8.44 -11.97 -5.44
C LEU A 166 8.50 -11.98 -3.91
N ALA A 167 7.48 -11.43 -3.24
CA ALA A 167 7.42 -11.34 -1.79
C ALA A 167 7.48 -12.73 -1.15
N THR A 168 6.80 -13.72 -1.74
CA THR A 168 6.87 -15.12 -1.31
C THR A 168 8.28 -15.68 -1.43
N ALA A 169 8.93 -15.52 -2.59
CA ALA A 169 10.31 -16.00 -2.79
C ALA A 169 11.31 -15.35 -1.82
N ILE A 170 11.16 -14.06 -1.55
CA ILE A 170 11.98 -13.35 -0.56
C ILE A 170 11.75 -13.90 0.85
N ARG A 171 10.48 -14.07 1.27
CA ARG A 171 10.13 -14.60 2.60
C ARG A 171 10.74 -15.98 2.82
N GLU A 172 10.66 -16.86 1.82
CA GLU A 172 11.25 -18.19 1.87
C GLU A 172 12.77 -18.14 2.01
N GLN A 173 13.44 -17.28 1.24
CA GLN A 173 14.88 -17.11 1.32
C GLN A 173 15.32 -16.56 2.68
N LEU A 174 14.67 -15.51 3.19
CA LEU A 174 14.98 -14.93 4.50
C LEU A 174 14.80 -15.97 5.63
N LYS A 175 13.75 -16.79 5.54
CA LYS A 175 13.52 -17.89 6.48
C LYS A 175 14.61 -18.96 6.40
N ALA A 176 15.05 -19.32 5.20
CA ALA A 176 16.14 -20.27 4.99
C ALA A 176 17.48 -19.74 5.53
N GLU A 177 17.79 -18.47 5.29
CA GLU A 177 18.99 -17.80 5.81
C GLU A 177 19.00 -17.74 7.35
N ALA A 178 17.85 -17.45 7.97
CA ALA A 178 17.69 -17.48 9.43
C ALA A 178 17.87 -18.89 10.01
N ALA A 179 17.38 -19.92 9.33
CA ALA A 179 17.55 -21.31 9.76
C ALA A 179 18.98 -21.85 9.53
N ALA A 180 19.67 -21.35 8.51
CA ALA A 180 21.03 -21.76 8.15
C ALA A 180 22.12 -21.07 8.97
N THR A 181 21.78 -20.03 9.74
CA THR A 181 22.69 -19.39 10.69
C THR A 181 22.64 -20.20 11.99
N PRO A 182 23.61 -21.09 12.30
CA PRO A 182 23.62 -21.77 13.58
C PRO A 182 23.81 -20.73 14.68
N ALA A 183 23.14 -20.92 15.82
CA ALA A 183 23.39 -20.16 17.04
C ALA A 183 24.87 -20.35 17.45
N ALA A 184 25.75 -19.48 16.97
CA ALA A 184 27.13 -19.43 17.40
C ALA A 184 27.15 -18.88 18.83
N GLY A 185 26.99 -19.78 19.80
CA GLY A 185 26.97 -19.47 21.22
C GLY A 185 26.34 -20.56 22.09
N SER A 186 26.79 -21.82 21.98
CA SER A 186 26.64 -22.78 23.08
C SER A 186 27.90 -23.62 23.23
N GLU A 187 28.92 -23.04 23.87
CA GLU A 187 29.97 -23.82 24.50
C GLU A 187 29.38 -24.49 25.76
N ALA A 188 29.49 -25.81 25.82
CA ALA A 188 28.98 -26.62 26.90
C ALA A 188 29.74 -26.34 28.22
N ALA A 189 29.04 -25.82 29.21
CA ALA A 189 29.39 -26.00 30.62
C ALA A 189 28.20 -26.67 31.33
N HIS A 190 28.39 -27.95 31.65
CA HIS A 190 27.76 -28.73 32.72
C HIS A 190 26.52 -28.10 33.40
N GLY A 191 25.34 -28.62 33.08
CA GLY A 191 24.13 -28.42 33.88
C GLY A 191 22.86 -28.41 33.05
N CYS A 192 21.85 -29.16 33.51
CA CYS A 192 20.42 -29.14 33.15
C CYS A 192 19.93 -27.84 32.46
N PRO A 193 19.06 -27.89 31.44
CA PRO A 193 18.66 -26.70 30.68
C PRO A 193 17.91 -25.69 31.55
N PRO A 194 18.25 -24.39 31.54
CA PRO A 194 17.42 -23.39 32.20
C PRO A 194 16.21 -23.11 31.30
N ARG A 195 15.03 -23.41 31.82
CA ARG A 195 13.82 -22.69 31.44
C ARG A 195 14.10 -21.21 31.71
N TYR A 196 14.01 -20.35 30.69
CA TYR A 196 14.01 -18.90 30.87
C TYR A 196 12.74 -18.49 31.62
N CYS A 197 12.77 -18.61 32.94
CA CYS A 197 11.86 -17.92 33.83
C CYS A 197 12.42 -16.50 33.98
N ILE A 198 11.86 -15.53 33.27
CA ILE A 198 12.01 -14.13 33.69
C ILE A 198 11.35 -14.07 35.06
N ASP A 199 12.14 -13.90 36.11
CA ASP A 199 11.62 -13.72 37.46
C ASP A 199 10.81 -12.41 37.56
N SER A 200 10.03 -12.27 38.63
CA SER A 200 9.17 -11.10 38.80
C SER A 200 9.97 -9.79 38.90
N GLU A 201 11.25 -9.84 39.29
CA GLU A 201 12.13 -8.69 39.36
C GLU A 201 12.57 -8.21 37.97
N GLY A 202 12.96 -9.11 37.07
CA GLY A 202 13.29 -8.79 35.68
C GLY A 202 12.10 -8.20 34.93
N LEU A 203 10.89 -8.69 35.21
CA LEU A 203 9.67 -8.16 34.62
C LEU A 203 9.25 -6.80 35.21
N GLN A 204 9.57 -6.55 36.50
CA GLN A 204 9.40 -5.24 37.12
C GLN A 204 10.42 -4.21 36.64
N ALA A 205 11.68 -4.62 36.43
CA ALA A 205 12.73 -3.76 35.88
C ALA A 205 12.40 -3.29 34.45
N LEU A 206 11.89 -4.20 33.61
CA LEU A 206 11.45 -3.86 32.26
C LEU A 206 10.24 -2.90 32.27
N ARG A 207 9.27 -3.13 33.17
CA ARG A 207 8.11 -2.24 33.36
C ARG A 207 8.53 -0.86 33.89
N ALA A 208 9.52 -0.79 34.78
CA ALA A 208 10.05 0.47 35.29
C ALA A 208 10.78 1.25 34.19
N ALA A 209 11.57 0.58 33.35
CA ALA A 209 12.26 1.19 32.21
C ALA A 209 11.28 1.76 31.17
N VAL A 210 10.21 1.03 30.84
CA VAL A 210 9.17 1.50 29.91
C VAL A 210 8.37 2.66 30.50
N ARG A 211 8.08 2.68 31.81
CA ARG A 211 7.42 3.80 32.48
C ARG A 211 8.31 5.05 32.58
N ALA A 212 9.63 4.88 32.71
CA ALA A 212 10.58 5.99 32.74
C ALA A 212 10.69 6.71 31.39
N GLN A 213 10.46 6.01 30.27
CA GLN A 213 10.46 6.61 28.93
C GLN A 213 9.16 7.38 28.60
N HIS A 214 8.07 7.14 29.32
CA HIS A 214 6.80 7.87 29.16
C HIS A 214 6.11 8.10 30.52
N PRO A 215 6.48 9.15 31.26
CA PRO A 215 5.77 9.53 32.47
C PRO A 215 4.32 9.91 32.13
N ARG A 216 3.34 9.25 32.77
CA ARG A 216 1.90 9.50 32.56
C ARG A 216 1.39 10.79 33.20
N ASP A 217 2.19 11.45 34.02
CA ASP A 217 1.80 12.71 34.68
C ASP A 217 2.85 13.78 34.40
N GLY A 218 2.51 14.68 33.47
CA GLY A 218 3.39 15.75 33.06
C GLY A 218 2.70 16.69 32.09
N VAL A 219 1.76 17.49 32.59
CA VAL A 219 1.33 18.72 31.93
C VAL A 219 2.57 19.62 31.83
N GLN A 220 3.29 19.53 30.72
CA GLN A 220 4.16 20.62 30.29
C GLN A 220 3.36 21.44 29.27
N THR A 221 2.89 22.58 29.76
CA THR A 221 2.31 23.66 28.98
C THR A 221 3.25 24.01 27.83
N ALA A 222 2.89 23.62 26.60
CA ALA A 222 3.51 24.15 25.41
C ALA A 222 3.26 25.67 25.37
N ARG A 223 4.32 26.47 25.22
CA ARG A 223 4.20 27.88 24.87
C ARG A 223 3.46 27.99 23.53
N PRO A 224 2.46 28.88 23.40
CA PRO A 224 1.68 28.98 22.18
C PRO A 224 2.54 29.57 21.06
N CYS A 225 2.71 28.81 19.98
CA CYS A 225 3.10 29.36 18.69
C CYS A 225 1.82 29.86 18.01
N ALA A 226 1.79 31.13 17.63
CA ALA A 226 0.61 31.78 17.07
C ALA A 226 0.46 31.45 15.57
N CYS A 227 -0.25 30.37 15.24
CA CYS A 227 -1.08 30.26 14.04
C CYS A 227 -2.01 29.01 14.09
N GLY A 228 -3.31 29.26 14.31
CA GLY A 228 -4.48 28.53 13.79
C GLY A 228 -4.58 26.99 13.83
N THR A 229 -5.50 26.52 14.69
CA THR A 229 -6.43 25.36 14.58
C THR A 229 -5.95 23.91 14.80
N GLU A 230 -6.20 23.42 16.03
CA GLU A 230 -6.75 22.12 16.53
C GLU A 230 -6.27 20.78 15.91
N ALA A 231 -5.91 19.69 16.62
CA ALA A 231 -5.92 19.31 18.03
C ALA A 231 -4.79 18.28 18.28
N GLY A 232 -3.96 18.49 19.31
CA GLY A 232 -2.80 17.63 19.61
C GLY A 232 -3.11 16.52 20.61
N GLY A 233 -3.31 15.30 20.12
CA GLY A 233 -3.14 14.06 20.88
C GLY A 233 -1.74 13.46 20.65
N PRO A 234 -1.21 12.60 21.54
CA PRO A 234 0.05 11.92 21.27
C PRO A 234 -0.10 11.06 20.01
N ALA A 235 0.67 11.37 18.97
CA ALA A 235 0.70 10.58 17.74
C ALA A 235 1.45 9.27 18.03
N TRP A 236 0.70 8.21 18.35
CA TRP A 236 1.25 6.86 18.40
C TRP A 236 1.56 6.43 16.97
N THR A 237 2.82 6.14 16.68
CA THR A 237 3.20 5.58 15.38
C THR A 237 2.54 4.19 15.22
N PRO A 238 2.27 3.73 13.99
CA PRO A 238 1.71 2.40 13.75
C PRO A 238 2.52 1.28 14.43
N ALA A 239 3.84 1.46 14.55
CA ALA A 239 4.74 0.55 15.26
C ALA A 239 4.46 0.49 16.77
N CYS A 240 4.17 1.63 17.40
CA CYS A 240 3.83 1.66 18.83
C CYS A 240 2.47 1.02 19.12
N ARG A 241 1.53 1.07 18.16
CA ARG A 241 0.22 0.41 18.29
C ARG A 241 0.33 -1.11 18.16
N ALA A 242 1.12 -1.58 17.20
CA ALA A 242 1.40 -3.01 17.05
C ALA A 242 2.10 -3.61 18.29
N LEU A 243 2.96 -2.85 18.95
CA LEU A 243 3.62 -3.27 20.20
C LEU A 243 2.65 -3.37 21.38
N LEU A 244 1.68 -2.46 21.48
CA LEU A 244 0.62 -2.52 22.50
C LEU A 244 -0.31 -3.72 22.27
N ASP A 245 -0.71 -3.96 21.03
CA ASP A 245 -1.60 -5.09 20.70
C ASP A 245 -0.92 -6.44 21.04
N LEU A 246 0.39 -6.56 20.79
CA LEU A 246 1.17 -7.75 21.15
C LEU A 246 1.31 -7.94 22.66
N LEU A 247 1.43 -6.84 23.43
CA LEU A 247 1.49 -6.89 24.88
C LEU A 247 0.13 -7.29 25.49
N GLU A 248 -0.97 -6.76 24.97
CA GLU A 248 -2.32 -7.15 25.41
C GLU A 248 -2.65 -8.60 25.04
N LEU A 249 -2.20 -9.09 23.88
CA LEU A 249 -2.36 -10.48 23.49
C LEU A 249 -1.58 -11.43 24.42
N SER A 250 -0.36 -11.05 24.80
CA SER A 250 0.49 -11.74 25.78
C SER A 250 -0.19 -11.84 27.16
N GLU A 251 -0.81 -10.75 27.64
CA GLU A 251 -1.52 -10.78 28.92
C GLU A 251 -2.80 -11.60 28.87
N ARG A 252 -3.51 -11.60 27.73
CA ARG A 252 -4.68 -12.46 27.51
C ARG A 252 -4.31 -13.95 27.50
N LEU A 253 -3.21 -14.32 26.84
CA LEU A 253 -2.72 -15.70 26.81
C LEU A 253 -2.28 -16.17 28.21
N LYS A 254 -1.57 -15.33 28.97
CA LYS A 254 -1.19 -15.65 30.35
C LYS A 254 -2.39 -15.81 31.30
N ARG A 255 -3.49 -15.10 31.07
CA ARG A 255 -4.74 -15.28 31.84
C ARG A 255 -5.49 -16.55 31.43
N ALA A 256 -5.43 -16.95 30.17
CA ALA A 256 -6.01 -18.19 29.69
C ALA A 256 -5.26 -19.42 30.25
N GLU A 257 -3.93 -19.36 30.34
CA GLU A 257 -3.10 -20.45 30.88
C GLU A 257 -3.14 -20.55 32.42
N GLY A 258 -3.61 -19.51 33.11
CA GLY A 258 -3.77 -19.50 34.57
C GLY A 258 -5.17 -19.94 35.07
N GLY A 259 -6.09 -20.27 34.16
CA GLY A 259 -7.50 -20.56 34.46
C GLY A 259 -7.88 -22.04 34.54
N GLU A 260 -6.97 -22.97 34.30
CA GLU A 260 -7.20 -24.41 34.50
C GLU A 260 -6.56 -24.87 35.82
N ARG A 261 -7.30 -24.70 36.91
CA ARG A 261 -7.22 -25.52 38.13
C ARG A 261 -8.61 -25.75 38.68
#